data_AF-A0A9E4RGT1-F1
#
_entry.id   AF-A0A9E4RGT1-F1
#
_cell.length_a   1.000
_cell.length_b   1.000
_cell.length_c   1.000
_cell.angle_alpha   90.00
_cell.angle_beta   90.00
_cell.angle_gamma   90.00
#
_symmetry.space_group_name_H-M   'P 1'
#
loop_
_entity.id
_entity.type
_entity.pdbx_description
1 polymer ?
#
loop_
_entity_poly.entity_id
_entity_poly.type
_entity_poly.pdbx_seq_one_letter_code
_entity_poly.pdbx_strand_id
1 'polypeptide(L)' 'YLQLGRDKTYQMLKSGELPCARIGRTYRIQRRALDDWLARRAAESLTS' A
#
# COMPACT_ATOMS: atom_id res chain seq x y z
N TYR A 1 -6.57 -7.76 6.30
CA TYR A 1 -6.69 -6.54 5.49
C TYR A 1 -5.48 -6.24 4.59
N LEU A 2 -4.35 -6.95 4.70
CA LEU A 2 -3.43 -7.12 3.57
C LEU A 2 -2.77 -8.47 3.84
N GLN A 3 -3.00 -9.51 3.03
CA GLN A 3 -2.31 -10.80 3.19
C GLN A 3 -0.86 -10.72 2.66
N LEU A 4 -0.19 -9.58 2.89
CA LEU A 4 1.19 -9.35 2.52
C LEU A 4 2.05 -9.55 3.76
N GLY A 5 3.17 -10.25 3.59
CA GLY A 5 4.18 -10.36 4.64
C GLY A 5 4.63 -8.95 5.08
N ARG A 6 4.96 -8.81 6.37
CA ARG A 6 5.42 -7.54 6.95
C ARG A 6 6.59 -6.97 6.16
N ASP A 7 7.53 -7.82 5.76
CA ASP A 7 8.72 -7.43 5.01
C ASP A 7 8.37 -6.84 3.63
N LYS A 8 7.55 -7.55 2.84
CA LYS A 8 7.04 -7.06 1.55
C LYS A 8 6.27 -5.76 1.69
N THR A 9 5.47 -5.63 2.75
CA THR A 9 4.76 -4.38 3.04
C THR A 9 5.75 -3.24 3.32
N TYR A 10 6.77 -3.45 4.16
CA TYR A 10 7.80 -2.44 4.41
C TYR A 10 8.61 -2.09 3.15
N GLN A 11 8.92 -3.07 2.30
CA GLN A 11 9.58 -2.83 1.03
C GLN A 11 8.72 -1.95 0.11
N MET A 12 7.43 -2.26 -0.02
CA MET A 12 6.49 -1.48 -0.83
C MET A 12 6.25 -0.07 -0.26
N LEU A 13 6.30 0.08 1.07
CA LEU A 13 6.26 1.39 1.72
C LEU A 13 7.53 2.20 1.44
N LYS A 14 8.70 1.55 1.47
CA LYS A 14 9.99 2.19 1.16
C LYS A 14 10.13 2.53 -0.32
N SER A 15 9.63 1.70 -1.23
CA SER A 15 9.66 1.95 -2.66
C SER A 15 8.67 3.03 -3.10
N GLY A 16 7.76 3.45 -2.22
CA GLY A 16 6.71 4.42 -2.53
C GLY A 16 5.56 3.83 -3.34
N GLU A 17 5.49 2.50 -3.45
CA GLU A 17 4.41 1.81 -4.16
C GLU A 17 3.10 1.84 -3.39
N LEU A 18 3.17 1.82 -2.05
CA LEU A 18 2.01 1.97 -1.17
C LEU A 18 1.85 3.42 -0.69
N PRO A 19 0.61 3.96 -0.70
CA PRO A 19 0.36 5.32 -0.24
C PRO A 19 0.52 5.40 1.28
N CYS A 20 1.66 5.91 1.72
CA CYS A 20 1.97 6.04 3.14
C CYS A 20 2.55 7.41 3.49
N ALA A 21 2.27 7.85 4.71
CA ALA A 21 2.87 9.02 5.32
C ALA A 21 3.89 8.56 6.36
N ARG A 22 5.14 8.99 6.22
CA ARG A 22 6.17 8.74 7.24
C ARG A 22 6.01 9.75 8.36
N ILE A 23 5.63 9.27 9.54
CA ILE A 23 5.53 10.08 10.76
C ILE A 23 6.62 9.60 11.70
N GLY A 24 7.77 10.30 11.66
CA GLY A 24 8.97 9.92 12.39
C GLY A 24 9.55 8.58 11.92
N ARG A 25 9.54 7.59 12.82
CA ARG A 25 10.03 6.22 12.56
C ARG A 25 8.93 5.25 12.11
N THR A 26 7.68 5.70 12.11
CA THR A 26 6.51 4.87 11.79
C THR A 26 5.93 5.27 10.44
N TYR A 27 5.54 4.28 9.65
CA TYR A 27 4.76 4.48 8.45
C TYR A 27 3.28 4.42 8.82
N ARG A 28 2.55 5.50 8.54
CA ARG A 28 1.11 5.56 8.73
C ARG A 28 0.44 5.49 7.38
N ILE A 29 -0.44 4.51 7.22
CA ILE A 29 -1.25 4.33 6.02
C ILE A 29 -2.65 4.80 6.36
N GLN A 30 -3.18 5.76 5.61
CA GLN A 30 -4.58 6.12 5.73
C GLN A 30 -5.42 5.02 5.09
N ARG A 31 -6.37 4.46 5.85
CA ARG A 31 -7.21 3.35 5.38
C ARG A 31 -7.89 3.66 4.04
N ARG A 32 -8.46 4.86 3.90
CA ARG A 32 -9.09 5.32 2.66
C ARG A 32 -8.12 5.32 1.46
N ALA A 33 -6.87 5.72 1.66
CA ALA A 33 -5.87 5.73 0.60
C ALA A 33 -5.44 4.30 0.22
N LEU A 34 -5.38 3.39 1.20
CA LEU A 34 -5.11 1.98 0.95
C LEU A 34 -6.25 1.32 0.17
N ASP A 35 -7.50 1.60 0.56
CA ASP A 35 -8.69 1.07 -0.12
C ASP A 35 -8.76 1.56 -1.57
N ASP A 36 -8.48 2.83 -1.82
CA ASP A 36 -8.40 3.41 -3.18
C ASP A 36 -7.28 2.78 -4.02
N TRP A 37 -6.10 2.59 -3.42
CA TRP A 37 -4.98 1.93 -4.09
C TRP A 37 -5.29 0.47 -4.45
N LEU A 38 -5.93 -0.27 -3.54
CA LEU A 38 -6.34 -1.65 -3.78
C LEU A 38 -7.36 -1.72 -4.93
N ALA A 39 -8.32 -0.81 -4.96
CA ALA A 39 -9.32 -0.73 -6.03
C ALA A 39 -8.67 -0.45 -7.40
N ARG A 40 -7.71 0.49 -7.46
CA ARG A 40 -6.96 0.79 -8.69
C ARG A 40 -6.18 -0.43 -9.18
N ARG A 41 -5.42 -1.09 -8.31
CA ARG A 41 -4.63 -2.27 -8.66
C ARG A 41 -5.49 -3.45 -9.13
N ALA A 42 -6.65 -3.64 -8.50
CA ALA A 42 -7.61 -4.65 -8.92
C ALA A 42 -8.16 -4.36 -10.33
N ALA A 43 -8.47 -3.09 -10.63
CA ALA A 43 -8.92 -2.66 -11.95
C ALA A 43 -7.82 -2.80 -13.03
N GLU A 44 -6.58 -2.45 -12.70
CA GLU A 44 -5.43 -2.63 -13.60
C GLU A 44 -5.20 -4.10 -13.94
N SER A 45 -5.36 -5.01 -12.96
CA SER A 45 -5.18 -6.45 -13.17
C SER A 45 -6.26 -7.09 -14.05
N LEU A 46 -7.44 -6.46 -14.18
CA LEU A 46 -8.56 -6.99 -14.96
C LEU A 46 -8.46 -6.63 -16.47
N THR A 47 -7.62 -5.66 -16.83
CA THR A 47 -7.49 -5.18 -18.22
C THR A 47 -6.33 -5.84 -18.99
N SER A 48 -5.66 -6.84 -18.40
CA SER A 48 -4.45 -7.46 -18.97
C SER A 48 -4.62 -8.93 -19.35
#